data_AF-A0AAV2HWL2-F1
#
_entry.id   AF-A0AAV2HWL2-F1
#
_cell.length_a   1.000
_cell.length_b   1.000
_cell.length_c   1.000
_cell.angle_alpha   90.00
_cell.angle_beta   90.00
_cell.angle_gamma   90.00
#
_symmetry.space_group_name_H-M   'P 1'
#
loop_
_entity.id
_entity.type
_entity.pdbx_description
1 polymer ?
#
loop_
_entity_poly.entity_id
_entity_poly.type
_entity_poly.pdbx_seq_one_letter_code
_entity_poly.pdbx_strand_id
1 'polypeptide(L)'
;MTCLCSPYRRRYNEVLLGGGPVLSNYLSGVLVKEEVVRQLAYMGKRLLTMIKEAGVKLGIRADNGVVPLYGTPGEWSTQGLDGLEEACKRYRAMGAEFALWRCVYSIGPFTPT
;
A
#
# COMPACT_ATOMS: atom_id res chain seq x y z
N MET A 1 -18.39 11.17 12.14
CA MET A 1 -17.86 9.93 11.52
C MET A 1 -16.33 10.03 11.46
N THR A 2 -15.68 9.91 12.62
CA THR A 2 -14.22 10.02 12.75
C THR A 2 -13.58 8.69 12.36
N CYS A 3 -12.76 8.71 11.31
CA CYS A 3 -11.98 7.56 10.86
C CYS A 3 -11.10 7.04 12.02
N LEU A 4 -11.21 5.75 12.37
CA LEU A 4 -10.52 5.05 13.47
C LEU A 4 -8.98 4.93 13.30
N CYS A 5 -8.35 5.80 12.51
CA CYS A 5 -6.92 5.71 12.20
C CYS A 5 -6.09 6.69 13.04
N SER A 6 -4.88 6.27 13.45
CA SER A 6 -3.97 7.09 14.25
C SER A 6 -3.72 8.45 13.59
N PRO A 7 -3.90 9.58 14.32
CA PRO A 7 -3.73 10.92 13.77
C PRO A 7 -2.31 11.17 13.23
N TYR A 8 -1.32 10.49 13.81
CA TYR A 8 0.08 10.59 13.38
C TYR A 8 0.33 9.97 12.01
N ARG A 9 -0.25 8.80 11.71
CA ARG A 9 -0.10 8.15 10.39
C ARG A 9 -0.74 8.98 9.28
N ARG A 10 -1.94 9.51 9.54
CA ARG A 10 -2.62 10.40 8.59
C ARG A 10 -1.77 11.65 8.31
N ARG A 11 -1.29 12.32 9.36
CA ARG A 11 -0.46 13.54 9.22
C ARG A 11 0.82 13.27 8.45
N TYR A 12 1.47 12.14 8.70
CA TYR A 12 2.67 11.73 7.96
C TYR A 12 2.39 11.58 6.45
N ASN A 13 1.33 10.85 6.08
CA ASN A 13 0.95 10.69 4.68
C ASN A 13 0.55 12.02 4.03
N GLU A 14 -0.14 12.89 4.76
CA GLU A 14 -0.53 14.22 4.31
C GLU A 14 0.70 15.09 3.98
N VAL A 15 1.75 15.02 4.79
CA VAL A 15 3.03 15.71 4.51
C VAL A 15 3.69 15.16 3.25
N LEU A 16 3.77 13.82 3.10
CA LEU A 16 4.40 13.20 1.93
C LEU A 16 3.66 13.51 0.62
N LEU A 17 2.33 13.53 0.66
CA LEU A 17 1.47 13.76 -0.51
C LEU A 17 1.21 15.25 -0.76
N GLY A 18 1.60 16.13 0.17
CA GLY A 18 1.34 17.57 0.14
C GLY A 18 2.17 18.36 -0.86
N GLY A 19 3.11 17.72 -1.56
CA GLY A 19 3.96 18.37 -2.57
C GLY A 19 3.21 18.88 -3.81
N GLY A 20 1.99 18.40 -4.06
CA GLY A 20 1.18 18.83 -5.20
C GLY A 20 1.74 18.35 -6.55
N PRO A 21 1.47 19.06 -7.67
CA PRO A 21 1.80 18.59 -9.02
C PRO A 21 3.29 18.34 -9.28
N VAL A 22 4.18 19.01 -8.55
CA VAL A 22 5.64 18.84 -8.70
C VAL A 22 6.10 17.40 -8.43
N LEU A 23 5.32 16.64 -7.66
CA LEU A 23 5.64 15.25 -7.35
C LEU A 23 5.72 14.37 -8.61
N SER A 24 4.89 14.64 -9.64
CA SER A 24 4.91 13.88 -10.90
C SER A 24 6.25 13.94 -11.65
N ASN A 25 7.07 14.97 -11.41
CA ASN A 25 8.40 15.08 -12.02
C ASN A 25 9.40 14.07 -11.46
N TYR A 26 9.14 13.52 -10.25
CA TYR A 26 10.07 12.66 -9.52
C TYR A 26 9.47 11.30 -9.13
N LEU A 27 8.14 11.20 -9.06
CA LEU A 27 7.42 10.01 -8.64
C LEU A 27 6.44 9.56 -9.71
N SER A 28 6.65 8.37 -10.26
CA SER A 28 5.69 7.76 -11.20
C SER A 28 4.51 7.11 -10.49
N GLY A 29 4.69 6.67 -9.24
CA GLY A 29 3.65 5.99 -8.48
C GLY A 29 3.88 6.05 -6.97
N VAL A 30 2.80 5.97 -6.20
CA VAL A 30 2.84 5.85 -4.74
C VAL A 30 2.08 4.60 -4.32
N LEU A 31 2.74 3.74 -3.54
CA LEU A 31 2.12 2.58 -2.93
C LEU A 31 1.52 2.95 -1.57
N VAL A 32 0.23 2.70 -1.37
CA VAL A 32 -0.45 2.95 -0.10
C VAL A 32 -1.11 1.69 0.45
N LYS A 33 -1.38 1.69 1.76
CA LYS A 33 -2.28 0.71 2.37
C LYS A 33 -3.74 1.11 2.10
N GLU A 34 -4.65 0.13 2.09
CA GLU A 34 -6.08 0.38 1.88
C GLU A 34 -6.64 1.43 2.86
N GLU A 35 -6.15 1.46 4.10
CA GLU A 35 -6.56 2.46 5.11
C GLU A 35 -6.38 3.91 4.64
N VAL A 36 -5.34 4.19 3.84
CA VAL A 36 -4.99 5.54 3.38
C VAL A 36 -5.99 6.05 2.34
N VAL A 37 -6.58 5.16 1.55
CA VAL A 37 -7.55 5.52 0.50
C VAL A 37 -8.79 6.20 1.09
N ARG A 38 -9.16 5.82 2.32
CA ARG A 38 -10.32 6.35 3.04
C ARG A 38 -9.98 7.54 3.96
N GLN A 39 -8.71 7.92 4.07
CA GLN A 39 -8.27 9.00 4.95
C GLN A 39 -8.59 10.38 4.36
N LEU A 40 -8.91 11.30 5.27
CA LEU A 40 -9.06 12.72 5.00
C LEU A 40 -7.86 13.47 5.57
N ALA A 41 -7.30 14.37 4.77
CA ALA A 41 -6.38 15.41 5.18
C ALA A 41 -7.02 16.33 6.23
N TYR A 42 -6.21 17.16 6.89
CA TYR A 42 -6.68 18.11 7.88
C TYR A 42 -7.74 19.06 7.30
N MET A 43 -7.55 19.50 6.06
CA MET A 43 -8.48 20.39 5.35
C MET A 43 -9.71 19.66 4.75
N GLY A 44 -9.98 18.41 5.15
CA GLY A 44 -11.15 17.65 4.68
C GLY A 44 -11.02 17.06 3.27
N LYS A 45 -9.89 17.28 2.60
CA LYS A 45 -9.59 16.68 1.28
C LYS A 45 -9.22 15.21 1.43
N ARG A 46 -9.69 14.32 0.55
CA ARG A 46 -9.26 12.92 0.55
C ARG A 46 -7.79 12.83 0.12
N LEU A 47 -6.99 12.01 0.81
CA LEU A 47 -5.60 11.76 0.40
C LEU A 47 -5.52 11.18 -1.02
N LEU A 48 -6.51 10.37 -1.41
CA LEU A 48 -6.66 9.88 -2.78
C LEU A 48 -6.73 11.01 -3.81
N THR A 49 -7.43 12.11 -3.50
CA THR A 49 -7.53 13.26 -4.39
C THR A 49 -6.19 13.97 -4.53
N MET A 50 -5.41 14.05 -3.46
CA MET A 50 -4.06 14.64 -3.51
C MET A 50 -3.12 13.85 -4.43
N ILE A 51 -3.18 12.51 -4.39
CA ILE A 51 -2.39 11.64 -5.28
C ILE A 51 -2.76 11.88 -6.76
N LYS A 52 -4.07 11.96 -7.05
CA LYS A 52 -4.56 12.20 -8.42
C LYS A 52 -4.15 13.57 -8.95
N GLU A 53 -4.32 14.61 -8.15
CA GLU A 53 -3.92 15.98 -8.53
C GLU A 53 -2.40 16.13 -8.66
N ALA A 54 -1.64 15.35 -7.89
CA ALA A 54 -0.20 15.29 -8.03
C ALA A 54 0.24 14.65 -9.36
N GLY A 55 -0.67 14.00 -10.11
CA GLY A 55 -0.37 13.33 -11.37
C GLY A 55 0.37 12.00 -11.19
N VAL A 56 0.29 11.39 -10.01
CA VAL A 56 1.06 10.19 -9.64
C VAL A 56 0.15 8.96 -9.60
N LYS A 57 0.63 7.81 -10.09
CA LYS A 57 -0.16 6.58 -10.13
C LYS A 57 -0.41 6.03 -8.72
N LEU A 58 -1.63 5.55 -8.47
CA LEU A 58 -1.96 4.92 -7.19
C LEU A 58 -1.64 3.41 -7.22
N GLY A 59 -0.83 2.97 -6.28
CA GLY A 59 -0.55 1.56 -6.02
C GLY A 59 -1.16 1.09 -4.70
N ILE A 60 -1.53 -0.19 -4.63
CA ILE A 60 -2.00 -0.82 -3.39
C ILE A 60 -1.19 -2.07 -3.04
N ARG A 61 -0.95 -2.32 -1.75
CA ARG A 61 -0.41 -3.61 -1.31
C ARG A 61 -1.52 -4.66 -1.33
N ALA A 62 -1.29 -5.76 -2.04
CA ALA A 62 -2.26 -6.84 -2.21
C ALA A 62 -1.94 -8.10 -1.37
N ASP A 63 -0.73 -8.21 -0.82
CA ASP A 63 -0.40 -9.28 0.13
C ASP A 63 -0.96 -9.01 1.54
N ASN A 64 -1.27 -10.10 2.25
CA ASN A 64 -1.67 -10.11 3.65
C ASN A 64 -0.48 -10.36 4.61
N GLY A 65 0.75 -10.19 4.12
CA GLY A 65 1.96 -10.41 4.88
C GLY A 65 2.47 -11.85 4.82
N VAL A 66 3.50 -12.10 5.63
CA VAL A 66 4.24 -13.36 5.64
C VAL A 66 3.85 -14.24 6.83
N VAL A 67 3.89 -15.55 6.60
CA VAL A 67 3.72 -16.59 7.62
C VAL A 67 4.90 -17.56 7.56
N PRO A 68 5.25 -18.24 8.67
CA PRO A 68 6.30 -19.25 8.66
C PRO A 68 6.02 -20.37 7.65
N LEU A 69 7.03 -20.75 6.88
CA LEU A 69 6.95 -21.91 5.98
C LEU A 69 7.35 -23.17 6.74
N TYR A 70 6.36 -23.97 7.15
CA TYR A 70 6.60 -25.19 7.92
C TYR A 70 7.46 -26.20 7.13
N GLY A 71 8.38 -26.86 7.84
CA GLY A 71 9.32 -27.81 7.23
C GLY A 71 10.61 -27.19 6.71
N THR A 72 10.79 -25.87 6.85
CA THR A 72 12.01 -25.15 6.43
C THR A 72 12.73 -24.49 7.61
N PRO A 73 14.04 -24.21 7.51
CA PRO A 73 14.79 -23.53 8.56
C PRO A 73 14.55 -22.01 8.56
N GLY A 74 13.42 -21.58 9.15
CA GLY A 74 13.12 -20.17 9.41
C GLY A 74 12.75 -19.35 8.18
N GLU A 75 12.21 -19.98 7.13
CA GLU A 75 11.72 -19.31 5.93
C GLU A 75 10.25 -18.91 6.06
N TRP A 76 9.82 -18.08 5.10
CA TRP A 76 8.52 -17.41 5.12
C TRP A 76 7.81 -17.60 3.79
N SER A 77 6.49 -17.72 3.84
CA SER A 77 5.61 -17.67 2.67
C SER A 77 4.63 -16.50 2.79
N THR A 78 4.28 -15.88 1.67
CA THR A 78 3.38 -14.72 1.65
C THR A 78 1.94 -15.16 1.36
N GLN A 79 0.99 -14.67 2.16
CA GLN A 79 -0.44 -14.96 2.00
C GLN A 79 -1.19 -13.80 1.33
N GLY A 80 -2.43 -14.08 0.88
CA GLY A 80 -3.33 -13.05 0.32
C GLY A 80 -4.06 -13.45 -0.96
N LEU A 81 -3.97 -14.71 -1.39
CA LEU A 81 -4.65 -15.17 -2.61
C LEU A 81 -6.17 -15.33 -2.41
N ASP A 82 -6.60 -15.62 -1.19
CA ASP A 82 -8.02 -15.79 -0.86
C ASP A 82 -8.78 -14.46 -1.05
N GLY A 83 -9.72 -14.45 -2.00
CA GLY A 83 -10.51 -13.26 -2.35
C GLY A 83 -9.72 -12.15 -3.06
N LEU A 84 -8.55 -12.48 -3.62
CA LEU A 84 -7.69 -11.52 -4.31
C LEU A 84 -8.37 -10.91 -5.55
N GLU A 85 -9.17 -11.70 -6.27
CA GLU A 85 -9.88 -11.21 -7.46
C GLU A 85 -10.86 -10.09 -7.10
N GLU A 86 -11.71 -10.32 -6.10
CA GLU A 86 -12.65 -9.32 -5.60
C GLU A 86 -11.92 -8.11 -5.03
N ALA A 87 -10.80 -8.33 -4.33
CA ALA A 87 -9.96 -7.25 -3.81
C ALA A 87 -9.40 -6.37 -4.94
N CYS A 88 -8.83 -6.97 -5.98
CA CYS A 88 -8.31 -6.27 -7.16
C CYS A 88 -9.41 -5.47 -7.88
N LYS A 89 -10.62 -6.03 -8.03
CA LYS A 89 -11.77 -5.30 -8.59
C LYS A 89 -12.13 -4.07 -7.75
N ARG A 90 -12.17 -4.20 -6.41
CA ARG A 90 -12.39 -3.07 -5.50
C ARG A 90 -11.27 -2.03 -5.59
N TYR A 91 -10.01 -2.46 -5.63
CA TYR A 91 -8.86 -1.56 -5.75
C TYR A 91 -8.88 -0.79 -7.07
N ARG A 92 -9.22 -1.46 -8.17
CA ARG A 92 -9.40 -0.80 -9.47
C ARG A 92 -10.51 0.23 -9.44
N ALA A 93 -11.66 -0.08 -8.82
CA ALA A 93 -12.76 0.87 -8.65
C ALA A 93 -12.37 2.09 -7.79
N MET A 94 -11.42 1.94 -6.85
CA MET A 94 -10.85 3.04 -6.08
C MET A 94 -9.81 3.86 -6.85
N GLY A 95 -9.43 3.43 -8.06
CA GLY A 95 -8.47 4.11 -8.93
C GLY A 95 -7.04 3.59 -8.80
N ALA A 96 -6.81 2.41 -8.21
CA ALA A 96 -5.50 1.79 -8.23
C ALA A 96 -5.12 1.34 -9.65
N GLU A 97 -3.86 1.56 -10.00
CA GLU A 97 -3.29 1.24 -11.31
C GLU A 97 -2.29 0.10 -11.25
N PHE A 98 -1.68 -0.13 -10.09
CA PHE A 98 -0.75 -1.22 -9.86
C PHE A 98 -0.90 -1.80 -8.45
N ALA A 99 -0.35 -2.99 -8.26
CA ALA A 99 -0.33 -3.68 -6.98
C ALA A 99 1.10 -4.08 -6.61
N LEU A 100 1.36 -4.22 -5.32
CA LEU A 100 2.60 -4.80 -4.79
C LEU A 100 2.27 -6.05 -3.97
N TRP A 101 3.05 -7.10 -4.21
CA TRP A 101 3.09 -8.33 -3.43
C TRP A 101 4.53 -8.57 -2.96
N ARG A 102 4.76 -8.65 -1.65
CA ARG A 102 6.10 -8.81 -1.07
C ARG A 102 6.37 -10.25 -0.63
N CYS A 103 7.39 -10.88 -1.20
CA CYS A 103 7.99 -12.13 -0.69
C CYS A 103 9.26 -11.83 0.12
N VAL A 104 9.59 -12.71 1.07
CA VAL A 104 10.75 -12.56 1.96
C VAL A 104 11.58 -13.83 1.90
N TYR A 105 12.87 -13.66 1.62
CA TYR A 105 13.85 -14.74 1.59
C TYR A 105 15.01 -14.37 2.52
N SER A 106 15.51 -15.35 3.26
CA SER A 106 16.64 -15.21 4.16
C SER A 106 17.85 -15.93 3.57
N ILE A 107 19.02 -15.32 3.65
CA ILE A 107 20.28 -15.93 3.19
C ILE A 107 20.92 -16.64 4.38
N GLY A 108 21.21 -17.93 4.23
CA GLY A 108 21.87 -18.74 5.24
C GLY A 108 22.50 -20.00 4.66
N PRO A 109 23.16 -20.84 5.47
CA PRO A 109 23.83 -22.05 4.99
C PRO A 109 22.90 -23.04 4.26
N PHE A 110 21.60 -23.01 4.58
CA PHE A 110 20.57 -23.89 4.03
C PHE A 110 19.32 -23.11 3.54
N THR A 111 19.43 -21.80 3.29
CA THR A 111 18.33 -20.95 2.82
C THR A 111 18.81 -19.94 1.76
N PRO A 112 18.00 -19.63 0.73
CA PRO A 112 16.65 -20.14 0.48
C PRO A 112 16.64 -21.60 -0.02
N THR A 113 15.60 -22.37 0.34
CA THR A 113 15.41 -23.75 -0.18
C THR A 113 14.63 -23.82 -1.49
#